data_AF-A0A7S1Y9X1-F1
#
_entry.id   AF-A0A7S1Y9X1-F1
#
_cell.length_a   1.000
_cell.length_b   1.000
_cell.length_c   1.000
_cell.angle_alpha   90.00
_cell.angle_beta   90.00
_cell.angle_gamma   90.00
#
_symmetry.space_group_name_H-M   'P 1'
#
loop_
_entity.id
_entity.type
_entity.pdbx_description
1 polymer ?
#
loop_
_entity_poly.entity_id
_entity_poly.type
_entity_poly.pdbx_seq_one_letter_code
_entity_poly.pdbx_strand_id
1 'polypeptide(L)'
;PKKPRLKPVIQPRLEFSYDKVDPKPATEPPVPTSEAAQNHVPNPYRNSNLTHERITAIRAKASNKSPELNLDYAQPSDLYPESFPHFVRGRDSLREYITSLFTSQIAIYDGAMGTMIQNYAKRNKLDEEEYRGERFKDWKCNVKGNNDMLSISQPQIIQGIYKAYLEEGGSNMIGTNTFSSTTIAMADYEMEEYAYELNYESARLAREICDEVTAKDPTKPRFVVGAMGPTNRTASISPSVEDPAARNVDFDELVVAYFEQAVGLVDGGCD
;
A
#
# COMPACT_ATOMS: atom_id res chain seq x y z
N PRO A 1 -3.62 28.29 36.85
CA PRO A 1 -4.99 28.05 36.35
C PRO A 1 -5.06 28.11 34.81
N LYS A 2 -5.35 26.98 34.14
CA LYS A 2 -5.64 26.98 32.70
C LYS A 2 -6.86 27.87 32.47
N LYS A 3 -6.76 28.89 31.60
CA LYS A 3 -7.89 29.75 31.22
C LYS A 3 -9.05 28.85 30.76
N PRO A 4 -10.32 29.17 31.12
CA PRO A 4 -11.46 28.41 30.62
C PRO A 4 -11.43 28.43 29.10
N ARG A 5 -11.47 27.25 28.47
CA ARG A 5 -11.64 27.16 27.01
C ARG A 5 -13.01 27.77 26.70
N LEU A 6 -13.01 28.93 26.05
CA LEU A 6 -14.23 29.53 25.48
C LEU A 6 -14.86 28.46 24.59
N LYS A 7 -16.19 28.27 24.71
CA LYS A 7 -16.92 27.41 23.78
C LYS A 7 -16.65 27.94 22.36
N PRO A 8 -16.20 27.11 21.42
CA PRO A 8 -15.96 27.57 20.06
C PRO A 8 -17.25 28.19 19.52
N VAL A 9 -17.15 29.42 19.00
CA VAL A 9 -18.26 30.05 18.28
C VAL A 9 -18.47 29.20 17.03
N ILE A 10 -19.63 28.56 16.93
CA ILE A 10 -20.01 27.80 15.74
C ILE A 10 -20.19 28.85 14.63
N GLN A 11 -19.19 28.98 13.77
CA GLN A 11 -19.32 29.81 12.57
C GLN A 11 -20.24 29.07 11.59
N PRO A 12 -21.12 29.79 10.88
CA PRO A 12 -21.90 29.19 9.81
C PRO A 12 -20.97 28.55 8.79
N ARG A 13 -21.35 27.38 8.28
CA ARG A 13 -20.61 26.69 7.21
C ARG A 13 -20.44 27.66 6.04
N LEU A 14 -19.22 27.79 5.54
CA LEU A 14 -18.96 28.56 4.32
C LEU A 14 -19.69 27.87 3.16
N GLU A 15 -20.60 28.58 2.50
CA GLU A 15 -21.23 28.09 1.28
C GLU A 15 -20.26 28.30 0.11
N PHE A 16 -19.93 27.22 -0.57
CA PHE A 16 -19.10 27.26 -1.77
C PHE A 16 -19.98 27.18 -3.02
N SER A 17 -19.44 27.59 -4.16
CA SER A 17 -20.15 27.52 -5.45
C SER A 17 -20.64 26.09 -5.80
N TYR A 18 -19.94 25.06 -5.32
CA TYR A 18 -20.30 23.65 -5.53
C TYR A 18 -21.43 23.15 -4.61
N ASP A 19 -21.79 23.85 -3.54
CA ASP A 19 -22.94 23.47 -2.69
C ASP A 19 -24.29 23.60 -3.43
N LYS A 20 -24.29 24.28 -4.58
CA LYS A 20 -25.43 24.43 -5.50
C LYS A 20 -25.49 23.38 -6.60
N VAL A 21 -24.48 22.51 -6.68
CA VAL A 21 -24.47 21.39 -7.63
C VAL A 21 -25.27 20.26 -7.00
N ASP A 22 -26.39 19.88 -7.63
CA ASP A 22 -27.16 18.74 -7.18
C ASP A 22 -26.27 17.50 -7.10
N PRO A 23 -26.22 16.79 -5.96
CA PRO A 23 -25.46 15.57 -5.84
C PRO A 23 -25.95 14.58 -6.90
N LYS A 24 -25.06 14.20 -7.83
CA LYS A 24 -25.36 13.07 -8.70
C LYS A 24 -25.32 11.81 -7.83
N PRO A 25 -26.37 10.96 -7.86
CA PRO A 25 -26.33 9.68 -7.17
C PRO A 25 -25.07 8.92 -7.62
N ALA A 26 -24.38 8.28 -6.68
CA ALA A 26 -23.36 7.31 -7.04
C ALA A 26 -24.02 6.29 -7.97
N THR A 27 -23.51 6.17 -9.20
CA THR A 27 -23.96 5.12 -10.10
C THR A 27 -23.65 3.77 -9.46
N GLU A 28 -24.37 2.73 -9.85
CA GLU A 28 -23.97 1.38 -9.49
C GLU A 28 -22.48 1.16 -9.82
N PRO A 29 -21.73 0.39 -9.00
CA PRO A 29 -20.33 0.11 -9.27
C PRO A 29 -20.15 -0.41 -10.71
N PRO A 30 -19.00 -0.16 -11.35
CA PRO A 30 -18.79 -0.63 -12.72
C PRO A 30 -19.04 -2.13 -12.85
N VAL A 31 -19.57 -2.55 -14.00
CA VAL A 31 -19.70 -3.97 -14.35
C VAL A 31 -18.36 -4.54 -14.83
N PRO A 32 -18.17 -5.86 -14.80
CA PRO A 32 -16.95 -6.48 -15.31
C PRO A 32 -16.64 -6.12 -16.75
N THR A 33 -15.37 -5.82 -17.03
CA THR A 33 -14.92 -5.29 -18.33
C THR A 33 -14.41 -6.36 -19.30
N SER A 34 -13.72 -7.38 -18.80
CA SER A 34 -13.14 -8.44 -19.61
C SER A 34 -14.12 -9.55 -19.97
N GLU A 35 -13.91 -10.21 -21.10
CA GLU A 35 -14.69 -11.38 -21.54
C GLU A 35 -14.62 -12.53 -20.52
N ALA A 36 -13.46 -12.76 -19.91
CA ALA A 36 -13.31 -13.80 -18.88
C ALA A 36 -14.19 -13.52 -17.65
N ALA A 37 -14.19 -12.26 -17.19
CA ALA A 37 -15.02 -11.87 -16.06
C ALA A 37 -16.52 -11.86 -16.40
N GLN A 38 -16.90 -11.42 -17.60
CA GLN A 38 -18.30 -11.43 -18.08
C GLN A 38 -18.84 -12.86 -18.25
N ASN A 39 -17.99 -13.82 -18.60
CA ASN A 39 -18.35 -15.23 -18.76
C ASN A 39 -18.06 -16.08 -17.51
N HIS A 40 -17.68 -15.48 -16.38
CA HIS A 40 -17.35 -16.16 -15.11
C HIS A 40 -16.28 -17.26 -15.20
N VAL A 41 -15.35 -17.14 -16.15
CA VAL A 41 -14.22 -18.08 -16.31
C VAL A 41 -12.94 -17.52 -15.67
N PRO A 42 -12.01 -18.38 -15.20
CA PRO A 42 -10.72 -17.93 -14.68
C PRO A 42 -9.93 -17.12 -15.72
N ASN A 43 -9.19 -16.09 -15.29
CA ASN A 43 -8.31 -15.36 -16.21
C ASN A 43 -7.22 -16.28 -16.76
N PRO A 44 -7.03 -16.34 -18.09
CA PRO A 44 -5.96 -17.13 -18.69
C PRO A 44 -4.56 -16.59 -18.39
N TYR A 45 -4.44 -15.31 -18.02
CA TYR A 45 -3.16 -14.64 -17.79
C TYR A 45 -2.59 -14.99 -16.40
N ARG A 46 -1.39 -15.59 -16.38
CA ARG A 46 -0.63 -15.90 -15.16
C ARG A 46 0.63 -15.06 -15.08
N ASN A 47 0.59 -14.02 -14.25
CA ASN A 47 1.70 -13.13 -13.95
C ASN A 47 2.96 -13.89 -13.47
N SER A 48 2.78 -14.94 -12.67
CA SER A 48 3.88 -15.75 -12.14
C SER A 48 4.75 -16.36 -13.24
N ASN A 49 4.15 -16.72 -14.38
CA ASN A 49 4.84 -17.31 -15.53
C ASN A 49 5.57 -16.29 -16.40
N LEU A 50 5.22 -15.00 -16.29
CA LEU A 50 5.73 -13.92 -17.14
C LEU A 50 6.81 -13.14 -16.38
N THR A 51 7.90 -13.83 -16.06
CA THR A 51 8.98 -13.25 -15.25
C THR A 51 10.20 -12.88 -16.12
N HIS A 52 10.65 -11.63 -15.99
CA HIS A 52 11.89 -11.13 -16.59
C HIS A 52 13.12 -11.49 -15.72
N GLU A 53 14.30 -11.70 -16.32
CA GLU A 53 15.53 -12.10 -15.60
C GLU A 53 15.87 -11.21 -14.39
N ARG A 54 15.69 -9.89 -14.52
CA ARG A 54 15.90 -8.92 -13.43
C ARG A 54 14.97 -9.17 -12.24
N ILE A 55 13.71 -9.52 -12.50
CA ILE A 55 12.72 -9.84 -11.46
C ILE A 55 13.14 -11.14 -10.76
N THR A 56 13.52 -12.16 -11.53
CA THR A 56 14.03 -13.43 -10.99
C THR A 56 15.25 -13.21 -10.10
N ALA A 57 16.19 -12.36 -10.52
CA ALA A 57 17.38 -12.04 -9.74
C ALA A 57 17.05 -11.38 -8.39
N ILE A 58 16.07 -10.46 -8.37
CA ILE A 58 15.60 -9.81 -7.13
C ILE A 58 14.96 -10.85 -6.19
N ARG A 59 14.04 -11.67 -6.71
CA ARG A 59 13.39 -12.74 -5.93
C ARG A 59 14.40 -13.75 -5.37
N ALA A 60 15.47 -14.04 -6.11
CA ALA A 60 16.53 -14.95 -5.65
C ALA A 60 17.35 -14.37 -4.48
N LYS A 61 17.52 -13.05 -4.42
CA LYS A 61 18.22 -12.32 -3.35
C LYS A 61 17.35 -12.11 -2.10
N ALA A 62 16.03 -12.15 -2.24
CA ALA A 62 15.09 -11.87 -1.17
C ALA A 62 15.41 -12.61 0.14
N SER A 63 15.41 -11.86 1.24
CA SER A 63 15.64 -12.37 2.61
C SER A 63 14.53 -13.31 3.09
N ASN A 64 13.32 -13.18 2.53
CA ASN A 64 12.25 -14.15 2.68
C ASN A 64 11.97 -14.82 1.32
N LYS A 65 12.15 -16.13 1.26
CA LYS A 65 11.75 -16.94 0.11
C LYS A 65 10.32 -17.42 0.34
N SER A 66 9.34 -16.58 -0.01
CA SER A 66 7.95 -17.05 -0.03
C SER A 66 7.81 -18.15 -1.09
N PRO A 67 7.27 -19.34 -0.74
CA PRO A 67 7.09 -20.43 -1.71
C PRO A 67 5.98 -20.11 -2.72
N GLU A 68 5.07 -19.21 -2.40
CA GLU A 68 3.94 -18.82 -3.24
C GLU A 68 3.90 -17.29 -3.37
N LEU A 69 3.95 -16.82 -4.62
CA LEU A 69 3.84 -15.39 -4.95
C LEU A 69 2.36 -15.04 -5.12
N ASN A 70 1.95 -13.92 -4.53
CA ASN A 70 0.59 -13.43 -4.61
C ASN A 70 0.40 -12.61 -5.89
N LEU A 71 0.42 -13.29 -7.05
CA LEU A 71 0.48 -12.63 -8.36
C LEU A 71 -0.69 -12.98 -9.30
N ASP A 72 -1.09 -14.24 -9.30
CA ASP A 72 -2.03 -14.74 -10.31
C ASP A 72 -3.48 -14.55 -9.89
N TYR A 73 -3.77 -14.68 -8.59
CA TYR A 73 -5.11 -14.53 -8.01
C TYR A 73 -6.23 -15.22 -8.78
N ALA A 74 -5.92 -16.34 -9.45
CA ALA A 74 -6.92 -17.10 -10.19
C ALA A 74 -7.93 -17.70 -9.20
N GLN A 75 -9.21 -17.38 -9.39
CA GLN A 75 -10.28 -17.83 -8.50
C GLN A 75 -11.20 -18.86 -9.20
N PRO A 76 -11.63 -19.94 -8.51
CA PRO A 76 -12.59 -20.91 -9.03
C PRO A 76 -13.88 -20.25 -9.50
N SER A 77 -14.39 -20.61 -10.68
CA SER A 77 -15.53 -19.94 -11.34
C SER A 77 -16.74 -19.70 -10.43
N ASP A 78 -16.96 -20.57 -9.45
CA ASP A 78 -18.05 -20.62 -8.49
C ASP A 78 -17.84 -19.82 -7.18
N LEU A 79 -16.72 -19.11 -7.01
CA LEU A 79 -16.44 -18.34 -5.79
C LEU A 79 -17.53 -17.31 -5.44
N TYR A 80 -18.13 -16.69 -6.46
CA TYR A 80 -19.27 -15.79 -6.31
C TYR A 80 -20.44 -16.31 -7.15
N PRO A 81 -21.70 -16.10 -6.73
CA PRO A 81 -22.87 -16.46 -7.54
C PRO A 81 -22.80 -15.87 -8.95
N GLU A 82 -23.33 -16.54 -9.96
CA GLU A 82 -23.37 -15.99 -11.34
C GLU A 82 -24.09 -14.64 -11.41
N SER A 83 -25.04 -14.39 -10.51
CA SER A 83 -25.73 -13.11 -10.38
C SER A 83 -24.85 -11.99 -9.80
N PHE A 84 -23.56 -12.22 -9.57
CA PHE A 84 -22.63 -11.28 -8.94
C PHE A 84 -22.01 -10.34 -9.99
N PRO A 85 -22.44 -9.06 -10.10
CA PRO A 85 -22.14 -8.21 -11.25
C PRO A 85 -20.93 -7.28 -10.98
N HIS A 86 -20.01 -7.65 -10.10
CA HIS A 86 -18.95 -6.74 -9.63
C HIS A 86 -17.54 -7.28 -9.91
N PHE A 87 -16.55 -6.40 -9.77
CA PHE A 87 -15.14 -6.72 -9.99
C PHE A 87 -14.68 -7.95 -9.24
N VAL A 88 -14.00 -8.84 -9.95
CA VAL A 88 -13.32 -10.00 -9.39
C VAL A 88 -11.84 -9.94 -9.80
N ARG A 89 -10.96 -9.77 -8.80
CA ARG A 89 -9.51 -9.75 -9.02
C ARG A 89 -9.06 -11.08 -9.65
N GLY A 90 -8.15 -11.01 -10.62
CA GLY A 90 -7.69 -12.19 -11.33
C GLY A 90 -8.74 -12.80 -12.27
N ARG A 91 -9.84 -12.10 -12.55
CA ARG A 91 -10.73 -12.35 -13.71
C ARG A 91 -10.83 -11.14 -14.61
N ASP A 92 -10.96 -9.98 -13.99
CA ASP A 92 -11.20 -8.73 -14.70
C ASP A 92 -9.94 -7.89 -14.88
N SER A 93 -9.97 -6.98 -15.85
CA SER A 93 -8.91 -6.01 -16.08
C SER A 93 -8.95 -4.96 -14.96
N LEU A 94 -8.04 -5.09 -14.01
CA LEU A 94 -7.90 -4.17 -12.88
C LEU A 94 -7.77 -2.70 -13.33
N ARG A 95 -6.95 -2.46 -14.36
CA ARG A 95 -6.76 -1.12 -14.93
C ARG A 95 -8.05 -0.55 -15.50
N GLU A 96 -8.78 -1.33 -16.29
CA GLU A 96 -10.04 -0.87 -16.90
C GLU A 96 -11.10 -0.61 -15.84
N TYR A 97 -11.23 -1.52 -14.86
CA TYR A 97 -12.17 -1.36 -13.76
C TYR A 97 -11.87 -0.10 -12.93
N ILE A 98 -10.62 0.10 -12.49
CA ILE A 98 -10.22 1.30 -11.72
C ILE A 98 -10.44 2.57 -12.55
N THR A 99 -10.12 2.53 -13.86
CA THR A 99 -10.37 3.67 -14.76
C THR A 99 -11.87 4.00 -14.79
N SER A 100 -12.73 2.99 -14.96
CA SER A 100 -14.18 3.19 -14.93
C SER A 100 -14.64 3.72 -13.57
N LEU A 101 -14.14 3.14 -12.48
CA LEU A 101 -14.46 3.54 -11.10
C LEU A 101 -14.19 5.02 -10.86
N PHE A 102 -13.00 5.50 -11.24
CA PHE A 102 -12.59 6.90 -11.05
C PHE A 102 -13.37 7.88 -11.93
N THR A 103 -13.95 7.41 -13.04
CA THR A 103 -14.79 8.24 -13.91
C THR A 103 -16.27 8.23 -13.52
N SER A 104 -16.73 7.20 -12.81
CA SER A 104 -18.14 7.06 -12.41
C SER A 104 -18.42 7.54 -10.99
N GLN A 105 -17.44 7.48 -10.09
CA GLN A 105 -17.59 7.90 -8.70
C GLN A 105 -16.27 8.35 -8.05
N ILE A 106 -16.39 9.01 -6.89
CA ILE A 106 -15.24 9.39 -6.09
C ILE A 106 -14.76 8.15 -5.32
N ALA A 107 -13.53 7.71 -5.60
CA ALA A 107 -12.84 6.71 -4.79
C ALA A 107 -12.06 7.38 -3.66
N ILE A 108 -12.13 6.79 -2.47
CA ILE A 108 -11.46 7.29 -1.27
C ILE A 108 -10.15 6.53 -1.08
N TYR A 109 -9.04 7.25 -1.16
CA TYR A 109 -7.73 6.79 -0.70
C TYR A 109 -7.62 6.99 0.82
N ASP A 110 -6.88 6.12 1.48
CA ASP A 110 -6.73 6.13 2.93
C ASP A 110 -5.98 7.35 3.49
N GLY A 111 -5.79 7.35 4.80
CA GLY A 111 -5.14 8.43 5.53
C GLY A 111 -3.68 8.16 5.90
N ALA A 112 -3.14 9.02 6.75
CA ALA A 112 -1.74 8.96 7.15
C ALA A 112 -1.39 7.76 8.06
N MET A 113 -0.74 6.75 7.49
CA MET A 113 -0.14 5.60 8.19
C MET A 113 0.74 6.02 9.39
N GLY A 114 1.67 6.96 9.18
CA GLY A 114 2.60 7.41 10.22
C GLY A 114 1.90 8.04 11.43
N THR A 115 0.81 8.78 11.22
CA THR A 115 0.03 9.36 12.34
C THR A 115 -0.67 8.27 13.15
N MET A 116 -1.19 7.24 12.47
CA MET A 116 -1.80 6.10 13.14
C MET A 116 -0.77 5.32 13.96
N ILE A 117 0.40 5.03 13.39
CA ILE A 117 1.52 4.39 14.10
C ILE A 117 1.94 5.21 15.32
N GLN A 118 2.07 6.53 15.21
CA GLN A 118 2.39 7.40 16.35
C GLN A 118 1.32 7.35 17.46
N ASN A 119 0.04 7.25 17.10
CA ASN A 119 -1.04 7.10 18.07
C ASN A 119 -0.95 5.74 18.78
N TYR A 120 -0.64 4.67 18.07
CA TYR A 120 -0.34 3.37 18.66
C TYR A 120 0.89 3.42 19.57
N ALA A 121 1.98 4.06 19.13
CA ALA A 121 3.20 4.21 19.91
C ALA A 121 2.94 4.90 21.26
N LYS A 122 2.07 5.92 21.30
CA LYS A 122 1.68 6.60 22.53
C LYS A 122 0.83 5.74 23.47
N ARG A 123 0.00 4.85 22.92
CA ARG A 123 -0.93 4.00 23.70
C ARG A 123 -0.27 2.71 24.18
N ASN A 124 0.57 2.11 23.34
CA ASN A 124 1.11 0.77 23.51
C ASN A 124 2.63 0.75 23.77
N LYS A 125 3.28 1.92 23.83
CA LYS A 125 4.74 2.08 24.00
C LYS A 125 5.53 1.29 22.94
N LEU A 126 5.47 1.73 21.68
CA LEU A 126 6.37 1.21 20.65
C LEU A 126 7.78 1.80 20.85
N ASP A 127 8.68 1.00 21.42
CA ASP A 127 10.09 1.33 21.60
C ASP A 127 10.98 0.45 20.72
N GLU A 128 12.30 0.60 20.85
CA GLU A 128 13.30 -0.10 20.05
C GLU A 128 13.07 -1.62 20.01
N GLU A 129 12.67 -2.23 21.13
CA GLU A 129 12.39 -3.67 21.23
C GLU A 129 11.22 -4.09 20.31
N GLU A 130 10.14 -3.30 20.26
CA GLU A 130 9.00 -3.59 19.37
C GLU A 130 9.34 -3.36 17.89
N TYR A 131 10.12 -2.32 17.57
CA TYR A 131 10.55 -2.09 16.19
C TYR A 131 11.42 -3.23 15.69
N ARG A 132 12.36 -3.71 16.51
CA ARG A 132 13.20 -4.89 16.21
C ARG A 132 12.39 -6.17 16.14
N GLY A 133 11.41 -6.35 17.03
CA GLY A 133 10.76 -7.63 17.26
C GLY A 133 11.77 -8.73 17.61
N GLU A 134 11.34 -9.99 17.55
CA GLU A 134 12.23 -11.11 17.88
C GLU A 134 13.36 -11.28 16.85
N ARG A 135 13.07 -11.08 15.56
CA ARG A 135 14.01 -11.38 14.46
C ARG A 135 15.24 -10.47 14.45
N PHE A 136 15.08 -9.21 14.87
CA PHE A 136 16.14 -8.20 14.82
C PHE A 136 16.58 -7.73 16.20
N LYS A 137 16.32 -8.51 17.27
CA LYS A 137 16.63 -8.10 18.65
C LYS A 137 18.09 -7.67 18.84
N ASP A 138 19.02 -8.36 18.20
CA ASP A 138 20.47 -8.13 18.28
C ASP A 138 20.98 -7.24 17.12
N TRP A 139 20.11 -6.47 16.46
CA TRP A 139 20.54 -5.59 15.36
C TRP A 139 21.56 -4.55 15.83
N LYS A 140 22.56 -4.32 14.99
CA LYS A 140 23.77 -3.55 15.28
C LYS A 140 23.53 -2.06 15.51
N CYS A 141 22.46 -1.50 14.99
CA CYS A 141 22.09 -0.08 15.12
C CYS A 141 20.63 0.08 15.55
N ASN A 142 20.25 1.30 15.93
CA ASN A 142 18.88 1.61 16.29
C ASN A 142 17.97 1.59 15.06
N VAL A 143 16.77 1.03 15.19
CA VAL A 143 15.77 0.93 14.11
C VAL A 143 14.45 1.61 14.46
N LYS A 144 14.28 2.10 15.69
CA LYS A 144 13.12 2.91 16.08
C LYS A 144 12.98 4.12 15.15
N GLY A 145 11.77 4.27 14.62
CA GLY A 145 11.44 5.29 13.61
C GLY A 145 11.39 4.76 12.18
N ASN A 146 11.95 3.57 11.93
CA ASN A 146 11.71 2.84 10.69
C ASN A 146 10.29 2.22 10.71
N ASN A 147 9.28 3.02 10.41
CA ASN A 147 7.86 2.60 10.47
C ASN A 147 7.56 1.43 9.53
N ASP A 148 8.21 1.39 8.37
CA ASP A 148 8.05 0.32 7.37
C ASP A 148 8.40 -1.05 7.97
N MET A 149 9.38 -1.11 8.88
CA MET A 149 9.80 -2.32 9.60
C MET A 149 8.67 -2.99 10.40
N LEU A 150 7.69 -2.20 10.86
CA LEU A 150 6.56 -2.71 11.62
C LEU A 150 5.68 -3.66 10.79
N SER A 151 5.77 -3.65 9.46
CA SER A 151 5.12 -4.66 8.61
C SER A 151 5.71 -6.06 8.83
N ILE A 152 6.95 -6.17 9.32
CA ILE A 152 7.59 -7.44 9.68
C ILE A 152 7.51 -7.70 11.19
N SER A 153 7.86 -6.71 12.01
CA SER A 153 8.00 -6.91 13.46
C SER A 153 6.68 -6.82 14.22
N GLN A 154 5.72 -6.04 13.72
CA GLN A 154 4.42 -5.80 14.37
C GLN A 154 3.25 -5.85 13.36
N PRO A 155 3.12 -6.92 12.56
CA PRO A 155 2.17 -7.00 11.45
C PRO A 155 0.72 -6.76 11.89
N GLN A 156 0.35 -7.19 13.10
CA GLN A 156 -0.98 -7.01 13.68
C GLN A 156 -1.36 -5.52 13.88
N ILE A 157 -0.38 -4.65 14.12
CA ILE A 157 -0.62 -3.21 14.25
C ILE A 157 -0.93 -2.63 12.88
N ILE A 158 -0.14 -2.98 11.87
CA ILE A 158 -0.30 -2.48 10.50
C ILE A 158 -1.62 -2.98 9.89
N GLN A 159 -1.95 -4.25 10.05
CA GLN A 159 -3.25 -4.81 9.66
C GLN A 159 -4.42 -4.10 10.36
N GLY A 160 -4.29 -3.80 11.66
CA GLY A 160 -5.28 -3.04 12.42
C GLY A 160 -5.52 -1.65 11.86
N ILE A 161 -4.46 -0.96 11.39
CA ILE A 161 -4.56 0.36 10.76
C ILE A 161 -5.26 0.27 9.41
N TYR A 162 -4.88 -0.68 8.55
CA TYR A 162 -5.57 -0.92 7.27
C TYR A 162 -7.06 -1.18 7.48
N LYS A 163 -7.39 -2.05 8.45
CA LYS A 163 -8.78 -2.39 8.77
C LYS A 163 -9.57 -1.18 9.25
N ALA A 164 -8.99 -0.35 10.11
CA ALA A 164 -9.63 0.90 10.56
C ALA A 164 -9.92 1.84 9.38
N TYR A 165 -8.99 2.02 8.44
CA TYR A 165 -9.23 2.87 7.27
C TYR A 165 -10.32 2.33 6.34
N LEU A 166 -10.42 1.01 6.19
CA LEU A 166 -11.43 0.37 5.35
C LEU A 166 -12.82 0.33 6.01
N GLU A 167 -12.90 -0.05 7.28
CA GLU A 167 -14.18 -0.28 7.98
C GLU A 167 -14.73 1.01 8.62
N GLU A 168 -13.88 1.83 9.24
CA GLU A 168 -14.30 3.06 9.91
C GLU A 168 -14.15 4.29 9.00
N GLY A 169 -13.04 4.36 8.26
CA GLY A 169 -12.75 5.47 7.34
C GLY A 169 -13.53 5.40 6.03
N GLY A 170 -14.06 4.23 5.66
CA GLY A 170 -14.78 4.02 4.41
C GLY A 170 -13.88 4.08 3.17
N SER A 171 -12.58 3.85 3.33
CA SER A 171 -11.61 3.90 2.22
C SER A 171 -11.88 2.80 1.21
N ASN A 172 -11.70 3.11 -0.08
CA ASN A 172 -11.73 2.13 -1.17
C ASN A 172 -10.33 1.58 -1.47
N MET A 173 -9.31 2.39 -1.19
CA MET A 173 -7.92 2.10 -1.53
C MET A 173 -7.04 2.28 -0.30
N ILE A 174 -6.13 1.33 -0.08
CA ILE A 174 -5.17 1.33 1.02
C ILE A 174 -3.75 1.52 0.49
N GLY A 175 -3.02 2.49 1.00
CA GLY A 175 -1.59 2.64 0.74
C GLY A 175 -0.77 1.68 1.57
N THR A 176 0.16 0.95 0.95
CA THR A 176 1.08 0.09 1.69
C THR A 176 1.99 0.91 2.63
N ASN A 177 2.34 0.34 3.78
CA ASN A 177 3.35 0.88 4.71
C ASN A 177 4.76 0.65 4.15
N THR A 178 5.11 1.35 3.06
CA THR A 178 6.34 1.14 2.28
C THR A 178 6.99 2.44 1.79
N PHE A 179 6.67 3.55 2.43
CA PHE A 179 7.10 4.88 1.98
C PHE A 179 8.64 5.00 1.92
N SER A 180 9.36 4.29 2.78
CA SER A 180 10.82 4.31 2.88
C SER A 180 11.46 2.96 2.50
N SER A 181 10.70 2.00 1.98
CA SER A 181 11.15 0.62 1.71
C SER A 181 11.99 0.53 0.43
N THR A 182 13.10 1.26 0.36
CA THR A 182 14.09 1.20 -0.72
C THR A 182 15.46 0.89 -0.14
N THR A 183 16.35 0.30 -0.93
CA THR A 183 17.74 0.06 -0.50
C THR A 183 18.44 1.35 -0.04
N ILE A 184 18.15 2.48 -0.69
CA ILE A 184 18.73 3.79 -0.36
C ILE A 184 18.29 4.27 1.03
N ALA A 185 17.00 4.22 1.35
CA ALA A 185 16.50 4.69 2.64
C ALA A 185 16.75 3.67 3.77
N MET A 186 16.75 2.37 3.47
CA MET A 186 17.07 1.33 4.44
C MET A 186 18.56 1.32 4.86
N ALA A 187 19.44 1.98 4.09
CA ALA A 187 20.85 2.14 4.45
C ALA A 187 21.06 2.93 5.74
N ASP A 188 20.15 3.86 6.09
CA ASP A 188 20.20 4.59 7.38
C ASP A 188 20.03 3.66 8.60
N TYR A 189 19.48 2.45 8.37
CA TYR A 189 19.26 1.40 9.35
C TYR A 189 20.12 0.15 9.09
N GLU A 190 21.04 0.21 8.11
CA GLU A 190 21.86 -0.91 7.63
C GLU A 190 21.04 -2.15 7.21
N MET A 191 19.82 -1.94 6.69
CA MET A 191 18.81 -2.95 6.36
C MET A 191 18.52 -3.09 4.86
N GLU A 192 19.45 -2.72 3.99
CA GLU A 192 19.26 -2.68 2.53
C GLU A 192 18.80 -4.04 1.96
N GLU A 193 19.26 -5.15 2.55
CA GLU A 193 18.90 -6.51 2.14
C GLU A 193 17.41 -6.84 2.36
N TYR A 194 16.71 -6.10 3.21
CA TYR A 194 15.28 -6.31 3.53
C TYR A 194 14.35 -5.44 2.70
N ALA A 195 14.85 -4.60 1.79
CA ALA A 195 14.01 -3.69 1.01
C ALA A 195 12.90 -4.45 0.25
N TYR A 196 13.23 -5.53 -0.46
CA TYR A 196 12.22 -6.37 -1.12
C TYR A 196 11.21 -6.95 -0.12
N GLU A 197 11.69 -7.54 0.98
CA GLU A 197 10.83 -8.22 1.96
C GLU A 197 9.86 -7.24 2.65
N LEU A 198 10.31 -6.05 2.99
CA LEU A 198 9.46 -5.00 3.57
C LEU A 198 8.30 -4.64 2.63
N ASN A 199 8.59 -4.48 1.34
CA ASN A 199 7.55 -4.22 0.35
C ASN A 199 6.57 -5.37 0.20
N TYR A 200 7.11 -6.59 0.09
CA TYR A 200 6.30 -7.81 -0.04
C TYR A 200 5.36 -8.00 1.15
N GLU A 201 5.89 -7.97 2.38
CA GLU A 201 5.09 -8.18 3.59
C GLU A 201 4.05 -7.08 3.77
N SER A 202 4.43 -5.83 3.54
CA SER A 202 3.50 -4.71 3.67
C SER A 202 2.34 -4.76 2.66
N ALA A 203 2.62 -5.15 1.41
CA ALA A 203 1.61 -5.37 0.37
C ALA A 203 0.74 -6.59 0.68
N ARG A 204 1.33 -7.70 1.14
CA ARG A 204 0.61 -8.91 1.54
C ARG A 204 -0.40 -8.62 2.64
N LEU A 205 0.04 -7.92 3.70
CA LEU A 205 -0.84 -7.53 4.80
C LEU A 205 -1.98 -6.62 4.33
N ALA A 206 -1.71 -5.65 3.46
CA ALA A 206 -2.74 -4.78 2.90
C ALA A 206 -3.76 -5.60 2.07
N ARG A 207 -3.27 -6.51 1.23
CA ARG A 207 -4.11 -7.38 0.40
C ARG A 207 -5.02 -8.28 1.22
N GLU A 208 -4.48 -8.95 2.24
CA GLU A 208 -5.26 -9.81 3.13
C GLU A 208 -6.44 -9.06 3.76
N ILE A 209 -6.20 -7.84 4.25
CA ILE A 209 -7.26 -7.03 4.86
C ILE A 209 -8.23 -6.49 3.79
N CYS A 210 -7.75 -6.06 2.63
CA CYS A 210 -8.62 -5.68 1.52
C CYS A 210 -9.53 -6.84 1.07
N ASP A 211 -9.02 -8.06 1.00
CA ASP A 211 -9.80 -9.27 0.68
C ASP A 211 -10.82 -9.59 1.77
N GLU A 212 -10.41 -9.57 3.04
CA GLU A 212 -11.30 -9.79 4.19
C GLU A 212 -12.50 -8.82 4.14
N VAL A 213 -12.23 -7.53 3.94
CA VAL A 213 -13.28 -6.50 3.94
C VAL A 213 -14.12 -6.56 2.65
N THR A 214 -13.50 -6.87 1.49
CA THR A 214 -14.24 -7.09 0.23
C THR A 214 -15.18 -8.27 0.35
N ALA A 215 -14.78 -9.39 0.97
CA ALA A 215 -15.65 -10.55 1.14
C ALA A 215 -16.93 -10.24 1.95
N LYS A 216 -16.91 -9.24 2.84
CA LYS A 216 -18.09 -8.79 3.61
C LYS A 216 -19.07 -7.97 2.78
N ASP A 217 -18.56 -7.17 1.84
CA ASP A 217 -19.36 -6.36 0.92
C ASP A 217 -18.67 -6.32 -0.45
N PRO A 218 -18.86 -7.35 -1.28
CA PRO A 218 -18.11 -7.45 -2.52
C PRO A 218 -18.66 -6.51 -3.62
N THR A 219 -19.75 -5.77 -3.35
CA THR A 219 -20.21 -4.63 -4.18
C THR A 219 -19.23 -3.45 -4.15
N LYS A 220 -18.31 -3.45 -3.17
CA LYS A 220 -17.26 -2.44 -2.99
C LYS A 220 -15.91 -3.15 -2.98
N PRO A 221 -15.25 -3.40 -4.11
CA PRO A 221 -13.89 -3.94 -4.09
C PRO A 221 -12.93 -2.98 -3.38
N ARG A 222 -12.00 -3.54 -2.60
CA ARG A 222 -10.91 -2.80 -1.94
C ARG A 222 -9.60 -3.05 -2.66
N PHE A 223 -8.85 -1.97 -2.89
CA PHE A 223 -7.63 -1.97 -3.67
C PHE A 223 -6.41 -1.64 -2.82
N VAL A 224 -5.29 -2.26 -3.14
CA VAL A 224 -4.00 -2.03 -2.49
C VAL A 224 -3.14 -1.16 -3.41
N VAL A 225 -2.73 0.00 -2.95
CA VAL A 225 -1.87 0.92 -3.69
C VAL A 225 -0.45 0.80 -3.15
N GLY A 226 0.49 0.41 -4.01
CA GLY A 226 1.90 0.33 -3.65
C GLY A 226 2.50 1.72 -3.43
N ALA A 227 2.72 2.10 -2.18
CA ALA A 227 3.28 3.41 -1.84
C ALA A 227 4.81 3.42 -2.09
N MET A 228 5.23 4.20 -3.09
CA MET A 228 6.64 4.43 -3.40
C MET A 228 7.00 5.87 -3.03
N GLY A 229 7.61 6.06 -1.86
CA GLY A 229 7.98 7.39 -1.38
C GLY A 229 9.26 7.93 -2.02
N PRO A 230 9.54 9.23 -1.88
CA PRO A 230 10.83 9.79 -2.22
C PRO A 230 11.88 9.22 -1.27
N THR A 231 13.05 8.84 -1.80
CA THR A 231 14.18 8.44 -0.94
C THR A 231 14.66 9.61 -0.08
N ASN A 232 15.49 9.33 0.93
CA ASN A 232 16.19 10.35 1.70
C ASN A 232 17.32 11.07 0.92
N ARG A 233 17.56 10.70 -0.35
CA ARG A 233 18.57 11.30 -1.24
C ARG A 233 17.91 11.97 -2.44
N THR A 234 18.48 13.11 -2.84
CA THR A 234 17.96 13.92 -3.95
C THR A 234 18.92 13.87 -5.13
N ALA A 235 18.43 13.52 -6.32
CA ALA A 235 19.21 13.56 -7.56
C ALA A 235 19.22 14.96 -8.22
N SER A 236 18.34 15.86 -7.79
CA SER A 236 18.20 17.21 -8.38
C SER A 236 18.83 18.33 -7.56
N ILE A 237 19.18 18.07 -6.29
CA ILE A 237 19.73 19.07 -5.36
C ILE A 237 21.08 18.57 -4.86
N SER A 238 22.10 19.43 -4.94
CA SER A 238 23.41 19.11 -4.40
C SER A 238 23.37 19.01 -2.86
N PRO A 239 24.04 18.02 -2.26
CA PRO A 239 24.25 17.98 -0.81
C PRO A 239 25.23 19.04 -0.30
N SER A 240 26.02 19.64 -1.19
CA SER A 240 27.11 20.55 -0.87
C SER A 240 26.81 21.95 -1.37
N VAL A 241 26.91 22.93 -0.47
CA VAL A 241 26.80 24.36 -0.83
C VAL A 241 27.98 24.79 -1.73
N GLU A 242 29.15 24.19 -1.53
CA GLU A 242 30.39 24.54 -2.23
C GLU A 242 30.54 23.86 -3.60
N ASP A 243 29.79 22.77 -3.83
CA ASP A 243 29.80 22.04 -5.09
C ASP A 243 28.38 21.85 -5.62
N PRO A 244 27.88 22.73 -6.51
CA PRO A 244 26.54 22.60 -7.07
C PRO A 244 26.40 21.42 -8.05
N ALA A 245 27.50 20.80 -8.50
CA ALA A 245 27.48 19.66 -9.39
C ALA A 245 27.41 18.32 -8.65
N ALA A 246 27.81 18.27 -7.37
CA ALA A 246 27.73 17.06 -6.55
C ALA A 246 26.31 16.51 -6.44
N ARG A 247 26.19 15.17 -6.39
CA ARG A 247 24.93 14.45 -6.17
C ARG A 247 25.13 13.32 -5.18
N ASN A 248 24.14 13.08 -4.31
CA ASN A 248 24.14 11.98 -3.34
C ASN A 248 23.75 10.63 -3.95
N VAL A 249 23.13 10.67 -5.13
CA VAL A 249 22.58 9.52 -5.83
C VAL A 249 22.49 9.86 -7.30
N ASP A 250 22.71 8.89 -8.18
CA ASP A 250 22.45 9.01 -9.61
C ASP A 250 21.11 8.41 -10.03
N PHE A 251 20.77 8.55 -11.32
CA PHE A 251 19.50 8.06 -11.86
C PHE A 251 19.43 6.53 -11.87
N ASP A 252 20.54 5.86 -12.17
CA ASP A 252 20.57 4.40 -12.30
C ASP A 252 20.45 3.73 -10.92
N GLU A 253 21.07 4.30 -9.88
CA GLU A 253 20.89 3.90 -8.49
C GLU A 253 19.42 4.00 -8.06
N LEU A 254 18.74 5.10 -8.40
CA LEU A 254 17.30 5.26 -8.14
C LEU A 254 16.47 4.23 -8.91
N VAL A 255 16.77 3.99 -10.18
CA VAL A 255 16.10 2.97 -10.99
C VAL A 255 16.26 1.59 -10.36
N VAL A 256 17.46 1.23 -9.90
CA VAL A 256 17.71 -0.05 -9.22
C VAL A 256 16.89 -0.16 -7.93
N ALA A 257 16.95 0.85 -7.06
CA ALA A 257 16.25 0.86 -5.78
C ALA A 257 14.72 0.79 -5.94
N TYR A 258 14.15 1.60 -6.83
CA TYR A 258 12.71 1.60 -7.09
C TYR A 258 12.23 0.36 -7.84
N PHE A 259 13.06 -0.23 -8.70
CA PHE A 259 12.71 -1.47 -9.38
C PHE A 259 12.62 -2.64 -8.39
N GLU A 260 13.55 -2.74 -7.42
CA GLU A 260 13.47 -3.73 -6.33
C GLU A 260 12.21 -3.54 -5.47
N GLN A 261 11.88 -2.29 -5.12
CA GLN A 261 10.65 -1.96 -4.42
C GLN A 261 9.39 -2.37 -5.21
N ALA A 262 9.31 -2.00 -6.49
CA ALA A 262 8.16 -2.31 -7.34
C ALA A 262 7.93 -3.82 -7.47
N VAL A 263 9.02 -4.59 -7.60
CA VAL A 263 8.94 -6.06 -7.64
C VAL A 263 8.35 -6.62 -6.34
N GLY A 264 8.81 -6.17 -5.17
CA GLY A 264 8.24 -6.59 -3.89
C GLY A 264 6.76 -6.22 -3.72
N LEU A 265 6.37 -5.01 -4.12
CA LEU A 265 4.98 -4.53 -4.05
C LEU A 265 4.03 -5.36 -4.93
N VAL A 266 4.45 -5.65 -6.16
CA VAL A 266 3.68 -6.46 -7.10
C VAL A 266 3.59 -7.91 -6.60
N ASP A 267 4.71 -8.50 -6.20
CA ASP A 267 4.77 -9.87 -5.67
C ASP A 267 3.94 -10.06 -4.39
N GLY A 268 3.83 -9.01 -3.57
CA GLY A 268 3.01 -8.99 -2.36
C GLY A 268 1.53 -8.70 -2.60
N GLY A 269 1.13 -8.26 -3.80
CA GLY A 269 -0.29 -8.14 -4.15
C GLY A 269 -0.87 -6.76 -4.34
N CYS A 270 -0.04 -5.75 -4.63
CA CYS A 270 -0.57 -4.43 -5.00
C CYS A 270 -1.44 -4.50 -6.27
N ASP A 271 -2.35 -3.54 -6.39
CA ASP A 271 -3.24 -3.30 -7.52
C ASP A 271 -2.70 -2.20 -8.46
#